data_AF-A0A6C9EET6-F1
#
_entry.id   AF-A0A6C9EET6-F1
#
_cell.length_a   1.000
_cell.length_b   1.000
_cell.length_c   1.000
_cell.angle_alpha   90.00
_cell.angle_beta   90.00
_cell.angle_gamma   90.00
#
_symmetry.space_group_name_H-M   'P 1'
#
loop_
_entity.id
_entity.type
_entity.pdbx_description
1 polymer ?
#
loop_
_entity_poly.entity_id
_entity_poly.type
_entity_poly.pdbx_seq_one_letter_code
_entity_poly.pdbx_strand_id
1 'polypeptide(L)'
;SSTDAAVCGGAVRAQAASDTTTRRGMAGGYAGRNRGGHIWGNNTAAWKQENTDGKYNGPQRVAYAARIRSVYGAEIAGGYTGFMDAADTAEGGSLSLLGGLIKAGNLAGVLSVVYPTEEHTKVTGPLRNMSYDQWKTWVDNIGKYGAYGKEFTEVATGDGAVSVTDQDSLDKFLESYIFGFNVVAGRAEYRTGANLHDSGVAGGHVGLMRTGTITDGQSMDVKTVSAMRAAGGYAGTMESGSASSFGSIQLFGDKGIKLDLGQMLDVAQVFVPVIKSSSVAGYRKGMKITAAGEDITHGTGNAGGYVGLAVGGQIWGDLDQNGQKLADGVTAAGANVSNLRKVEGRNNVGGFIGVATAGAVADVDTNASEGFLQGILDSLVSNPASLVSVLQATVTTIRGAHVSSDDPAWGYTVNGAYESKDGKGNTTSRYALNAGGFAGSLQAAILGDKDSAKGTGSEVDTAKDSAALTVTGLRAVESGQYAGGFFGLADVSSV
;
A
#
# COMPACT_ATOMS: atom_id res chain seq x y z
N SER A 1 11.04 -15.90 6.63
CA SER A 1 9.87 -16.40 7.38
C SER A 1 8.67 -16.47 6.44
N SER A 2 7.72 -17.37 6.69
CA SER A 2 6.51 -17.48 5.87
C SER A 2 5.30 -17.86 6.70
N THR A 3 4.14 -17.29 6.34
CA THR A 3 2.82 -17.85 6.62
C THR A 3 2.44 -18.70 5.42
N ASP A 4 2.48 -20.03 5.55
CA ASP A 4 2.17 -20.95 4.45
C ASP A 4 0.83 -21.65 4.72
N ALA A 5 -0.24 -21.16 4.11
CA ALA A 5 -1.55 -21.78 4.25
C ALA A 5 -1.66 -23.09 3.43
N ALA A 6 -2.67 -23.90 3.78
CA ALA A 6 -3.07 -25.07 2.97
C ALA A 6 -3.50 -24.64 1.55
N VAL A 7 -3.51 -25.58 0.61
CA VAL A 7 -3.79 -25.33 -0.83
C VAL A 7 -5.16 -24.68 -1.08
N CYS A 8 -6.18 -24.99 -0.26
CA CYS A 8 -7.50 -24.34 -0.34
C CYS A 8 -7.53 -22.88 0.19
N GLY A 9 -6.39 -22.42 0.67
CA GLY A 9 -6.09 -21.05 1.07
C GLY A 9 -6.47 -20.68 2.49
N GLY A 10 -5.66 -19.81 3.10
CA GLY A 10 -5.83 -19.34 4.47
C GLY A 10 -6.84 -18.20 4.60
N ALA A 11 -7.53 -18.14 5.73
CA ALA A 11 -8.38 -17.01 6.08
C ALA A 11 -7.84 -16.32 7.34
N VAL A 12 -7.61 -15.02 7.26
CA VAL A 12 -7.21 -14.19 8.41
C VAL A 12 -8.37 -13.26 8.77
N ARG A 13 -8.79 -13.28 10.04
CA ARG A 13 -9.98 -12.58 10.53
C ARG A 13 -9.67 -11.82 11.82
N ALA A 14 -9.87 -10.51 11.81
CA ALA A 14 -9.92 -9.69 13.02
C ALA A 14 -11.31 -9.03 13.10
N GLN A 15 -12.23 -9.65 13.82
CA GLN A 15 -13.67 -9.29 13.77
C GLN A 15 -14.11 -8.31 14.87
N ALA A 16 -13.24 -8.04 15.84
CA ALA A 16 -13.58 -7.11 16.91
C ALA A 16 -13.56 -5.66 16.40
N ALA A 17 -14.68 -4.95 16.58
CA ALA A 17 -14.73 -3.52 16.30
C ALA A 17 -13.87 -2.73 17.30
N SER A 18 -13.28 -1.64 16.81
CA SER A 18 -12.68 -0.60 17.64
C SER A 18 -13.77 0.12 18.44
N ASP A 19 -13.38 0.61 19.61
CA ASP A 19 -14.15 1.58 20.39
C ASP A 19 -13.32 2.87 20.58
N THR A 20 -13.82 3.82 21.36
CA THR A 20 -13.12 5.10 21.57
C THR A 20 -11.80 4.97 22.34
N THR A 21 -11.59 3.87 23.06
CA THR A 21 -10.43 3.63 23.93
C THR A 21 -9.43 2.66 23.33
N THR A 22 -9.90 1.66 22.60
CA THR A 22 -9.09 0.54 22.11
C THR A 22 -9.29 0.35 20.61
N ARG A 23 -8.18 0.38 19.88
CA ARG A 23 -8.14 0.01 18.47
C ARG A 23 -8.10 -1.50 18.31
N ARG A 24 -9.02 -2.07 17.52
CA ARG A 24 -9.12 -3.50 17.21
C ARG A 24 -9.39 -3.70 15.72
N GLY A 25 -9.64 -4.94 15.30
CA GLY A 25 -10.16 -5.21 13.95
C GLY A 25 -9.17 -4.98 12.81
N MET A 26 -7.87 -5.12 13.09
CA MET A 26 -6.78 -5.00 12.11
C MET A 26 -6.31 -6.38 11.68
N ALA A 27 -6.36 -6.69 10.39
CA ALA A 27 -5.99 -8.00 9.86
C ALA A 27 -4.98 -7.87 8.72
N GLY A 28 -3.97 -8.76 8.72
CA GLY A 28 -2.98 -8.89 7.65
C GLY A 28 -2.57 -10.36 7.48
N GLY A 29 -2.31 -10.79 6.25
CA GLY A 29 -1.88 -12.17 5.96
C GLY A 29 -0.56 -12.56 6.63
N TYR A 30 0.32 -11.57 6.86
CA TYR A 30 1.56 -11.70 7.61
C TYR A 30 1.46 -11.04 8.99
N ALA A 31 1.08 -9.76 9.05
CA ALA A 31 0.98 -9.00 10.29
C ALA A 31 -0.34 -8.23 10.39
N GLY A 32 -1.10 -8.43 11.47
CA GLY A 32 -2.33 -7.65 11.74
C GLY A 32 -2.03 -6.16 11.94
N ARG A 33 -1.00 -5.86 12.74
CA ARG A 33 -0.45 -4.52 12.92
C ARG A 33 1.08 -4.63 12.98
N ASN A 34 1.77 -3.84 12.15
CA ASN A 34 3.21 -3.69 12.18
C ASN A 34 3.55 -2.33 12.80
N ARG A 35 3.92 -2.33 14.08
CA ARG A 35 4.24 -1.13 14.85
C ARG A 35 5.74 -1.00 15.02
N GLY A 36 6.40 -0.23 14.15
CA GLY A 36 7.86 -0.04 14.12
C GLY A 36 8.67 -1.31 13.80
N GLY A 37 8.03 -2.36 13.30
CA GLY A 37 8.68 -3.64 13.04
C GLY A 37 9.31 -3.70 11.66
N HIS A 38 10.46 -4.36 11.60
CA HIS A 38 11.22 -4.57 10.38
C HIS A 38 11.02 -6.01 9.88
N ILE A 39 10.42 -6.17 8.70
CA ILE A 39 10.17 -7.45 8.04
C ILE A 39 11.01 -7.49 6.77
N TRP A 40 12.06 -8.32 6.78
CA TRP A 40 13.00 -8.39 5.66
C TRP A 40 13.07 -9.81 5.09
N GLY A 41 12.75 -9.94 3.80
CA GLY A 41 13.09 -11.08 2.97
C GLY A 41 14.45 -10.89 2.31
N ASN A 42 15.14 -11.98 1.97
CA ASN A 42 16.41 -11.98 1.23
C ASN A 42 17.51 -11.01 1.75
N ASN A 43 17.47 -10.63 3.03
CA ASN A 43 18.38 -9.61 3.57
C ASN A 43 19.83 -10.12 3.70
N THR A 44 20.78 -9.33 3.19
CA THR A 44 22.23 -9.62 3.16
C THR A 44 23.07 -8.69 4.04
N ALA A 45 22.44 -7.84 4.86
CA ALA A 45 23.13 -6.79 5.59
C ALA A 45 24.07 -7.33 6.69
N ALA A 46 25.28 -6.74 6.73
CA ALA A 46 26.42 -7.21 7.52
C ALA A 46 26.35 -6.94 9.03
N TRP A 47 25.37 -6.16 9.51
CA TRP A 47 25.28 -5.72 10.92
C TRP A 47 24.92 -6.84 11.89
N LYS A 48 24.51 -8.02 11.39
CA LYS A 48 24.49 -9.25 12.18
C LYS A 48 25.81 -9.97 12.01
N GLN A 49 26.55 -10.14 13.12
CA GLN A 49 27.74 -11.00 13.16
C GLN A 49 27.45 -12.44 12.70
N GLU A 50 26.18 -12.84 12.64
CA GLU A 50 25.71 -14.12 12.12
C GLU A 50 25.64 -14.18 10.58
N ASN A 51 25.58 -13.03 9.88
CA ASN A 51 25.42 -12.94 8.42
C ASN A 51 26.70 -12.52 7.67
N THR A 52 27.76 -12.14 8.39
CA THR A 52 29.07 -11.79 7.82
C THR A 52 29.97 -13.02 7.63
N ASP A 53 30.96 -12.91 6.74
CA ASP A 53 32.00 -13.93 6.49
C ASP A 53 31.47 -15.34 6.17
N GLY A 54 30.33 -15.44 5.47
CA GLY A 54 29.74 -16.73 5.07
C GLY A 54 29.15 -17.54 6.23
N LYS A 55 28.94 -16.94 7.41
CA LYS A 55 28.40 -17.63 8.60
C LYS A 55 26.93 -18.03 8.46
N TYR A 56 26.14 -17.29 7.70
CA TYR A 56 24.79 -17.72 7.29
C TYR A 56 24.86 -18.38 5.91
N ASN A 57 24.76 -19.70 5.88
CA ASN A 57 24.67 -20.54 4.69
C ASN A 57 23.28 -21.15 4.50
N GLY A 58 22.30 -20.69 5.28
CA GLY A 58 20.92 -21.16 5.23
C GLY A 58 20.19 -20.64 3.98
N PRO A 59 19.04 -21.25 3.63
CA PRO A 59 18.25 -20.81 2.50
C PRO A 59 17.74 -19.37 2.71
N GLN A 60 17.96 -18.52 1.72
CA GLN A 60 17.41 -17.16 1.66
C GLN A 60 16.04 -17.21 1.02
N ARG A 61 15.09 -16.44 1.58
CA ARG A 61 13.71 -16.44 1.13
C ARG A 61 13.11 -15.04 1.29
N VAL A 62 12.24 -14.70 0.35
CA VAL A 62 11.25 -13.61 0.46
C VAL A 62 10.39 -13.86 1.71
N ALA A 63 9.95 -12.78 2.37
CA ALA A 63 9.05 -12.89 3.52
C ALA A 63 7.60 -13.05 3.03
N TYR A 64 7.04 -14.24 3.14
CA TYR A 64 5.79 -14.62 2.47
C TYR A 64 4.55 -14.63 3.38
N ALA A 65 3.44 -14.11 2.87
CA ALA A 65 2.09 -14.54 3.21
C ALA A 65 1.54 -15.37 2.04
N ALA A 66 1.86 -16.66 2.03
CA ALA A 66 1.56 -17.53 0.91
C ALA A 66 0.16 -18.13 1.02
N ARG A 67 -0.51 -18.24 -0.13
CA ARG A 67 -1.79 -18.94 -0.29
C ARG A 67 -2.91 -18.34 0.55
N ILE A 68 -2.96 -17.02 0.65
CA ILE A 68 -4.06 -16.33 1.31
C ILE A 68 -5.31 -16.44 0.43
N ARG A 69 -6.46 -16.75 1.02
CA ARG A 69 -7.77 -16.71 0.34
C ARG A 69 -8.57 -15.48 0.74
N SER A 70 -8.52 -15.11 2.00
CA SER A 70 -9.26 -13.95 2.47
C SER A 70 -8.65 -13.32 3.71
N VAL A 71 -8.55 -12.01 3.69
CA VAL A 71 -8.26 -11.20 4.87
C VAL A 71 -9.48 -10.33 5.17
N TYR A 72 -9.93 -10.33 6.41
CA TYR A 72 -11.00 -9.46 6.88
C TYR A 72 -10.61 -8.82 8.19
N GLY A 73 -10.63 -7.50 8.22
CA GLY A 73 -10.56 -6.71 9.44
C GLY A 73 -11.88 -5.98 9.61
N ALA A 74 -12.43 -5.94 10.83
CA ALA A 74 -13.58 -5.12 11.12
C ALA A 74 -13.31 -3.64 10.79
N GLU A 75 -12.06 -3.21 10.96
CA GLU A 75 -11.62 -1.83 10.76
C GLU A 75 -10.67 -1.68 9.60
N ILE A 76 -9.61 -2.50 9.56
CA ILE A 76 -8.51 -2.34 8.62
C ILE A 76 -8.06 -3.71 8.14
N ALA A 77 -7.89 -3.86 6.83
CA ALA A 77 -7.46 -5.11 6.24
C ALA A 77 -6.37 -4.91 5.18
N GLY A 78 -5.26 -5.63 5.30
CA GLY A 78 -4.22 -5.70 4.28
C GLY A 78 -3.99 -7.14 3.84
N GLY A 79 -3.67 -7.38 2.57
CA GLY A 79 -3.31 -8.75 2.16
C GLY A 79 -2.06 -9.27 2.89
N TYR A 80 -1.06 -8.40 3.10
CA TYR A 80 0.16 -8.68 3.84
C TYR A 80 0.11 -8.07 5.26
N THR A 81 0.00 -6.75 5.37
CA THR A 81 0.00 -6.02 6.65
C THR A 81 -1.29 -5.22 6.83
N GLY A 82 -2.00 -5.41 7.95
CA GLY A 82 -3.24 -4.68 8.22
C GLY A 82 -3.00 -3.19 8.42
N PHE A 83 -2.37 -2.85 9.54
CA PHE A 83 -2.00 -1.47 9.87
C PHE A 83 -0.48 -1.37 10.08
N MET A 84 0.18 -0.52 9.31
CA MET A 84 1.59 -0.20 9.45
C MET A 84 1.72 1.19 10.09
N ASP A 85 2.38 1.27 11.24
CA ASP A 85 2.58 2.50 12.01
C ASP A 85 3.92 2.54 12.75
N ALA A 86 4.37 3.74 13.16
CA ALA A 86 5.55 3.88 14.01
C ALA A 86 5.30 3.32 15.41
N ALA A 87 6.37 2.83 16.04
CA ALA A 87 6.38 2.55 17.47
C ALA A 87 6.43 3.84 18.28
N ASP A 88 5.72 3.85 19.40
CA ASP A 88 5.87 4.91 20.40
C ASP A 88 7.19 4.66 21.15
N THR A 89 8.05 5.67 21.16
CA THR A 89 9.34 5.68 21.83
C THR A 89 9.23 5.56 23.36
N ALA A 90 8.08 5.93 23.95
CA ALA A 90 7.80 5.81 25.38
C ALA A 90 7.36 4.39 25.79
N GLU A 91 6.56 3.70 24.97
CA GLU A 91 6.14 2.30 25.21
C GLU A 91 7.17 1.28 24.71
N GLY A 92 8.02 1.65 23.75
CA GLY A 92 8.97 0.76 23.10
C GLY A 92 10.13 0.28 23.97
N GLY A 93 10.32 0.81 25.18
CA GLY A 93 11.38 0.43 26.13
C GLY A 93 12.84 0.61 25.64
N SER A 94 13.03 0.83 24.34
CA SER A 94 14.28 0.72 23.59
C SER A 94 15.17 1.95 23.77
N LEU A 95 14.61 3.15 23.98
CA LEU A 95 15.45 4.34 24.15
C LEU A 95 16.17 4.40 25.51
N SER A 96 15.60 3.80 26.56
CA SER A 96 16.31 3.69 27.86
C SER A 96 17.55 2.78 27.77
N LEU A 97 17.50 1.75 26.92
CA LEU A 97 18.61 0.88 26.57
C LEU A 97 19.62 1.55 25.61
N LEU A 98 19.17 2.52 24.80
CA LEU A 98 20.01 3.32 23.91
C LEU A 98 20.65 4.53 24.60
N GLY A 99 20.22 4.91 25.81
CA GLY A 99 20.71 6.09 26.55
C GLY A 99 22.23 6.13 26.80
N GLY A 100 22.92 4.98 26.71
CA GLY A 100 24.39 4.91 26.75
C GLY A 100 25.11 4.97 25.38
N LEU A 101 24.36 4.87 24.28
CA LEU A 101 24.85 4.75 22.89
C LEU A 101 24.44 5.92 21.99
N ILE A 102 23.51 6.78 22.42
CA ILE A 102 23.11 7.98 21.67
C ILE A 102 24.25 9.01 21.73
N LYS A 103 25.17 8.94 20.77
CA LYS A 103 26.03 10.08 20.43
C LYS A 103 25.21 11.06 19.61
N ALA A 104 25.13 12.32 20.06
CA ALA A 104 24.52 13.41 19.31
C ALA A 104 25.16 13.46 17.91
N GLY A 105 24.42 13.06 16.88
CA GLY A 105 24.93 12.96 15.51
C GLY A 105 24.24 11.92 14.63
N ASN A 106 23.48 10.96 15.19
CA ASN A 106 22.76 9.94 14.40
C ASN A 106 21.29 9.76 14.84
N LEU A 107 20.58 10.86 15.09
CA LEU A 107 19.18 10.78 15.52
C LEU A 107 18.27 10.16 14.44
N ALA A 108 18.50 10.44 13.16
CA ALA A 108 17.78 9.81 12.06
C ALA A 108 17.93 8.27 12.06
N GLY A 109 19.13 7.75 12.33
CA GLY A 109 19.37 6.31 12.47
C GLY A 109 18.80 5.69 13.75
N VAL A 110 18.54 6.48 14.80
CA VAL A 110 17.83 6.04 16.01
C VAL A 110 16.33 6.04 15.78
N LEU A 111 15.81 7.07 15.09
CA LEU A 111 14.42 7.17 14.69
C LEU A 111 14.06 6.06 13.70
N SER A 112 14.94 5.71 12.76
CA SER A 112 14.70 4.61 11.82
C SER A 112 14.45 3.24 12.48
N VAL A 113 14.78 3.08 13.77
CA VAL A 113 14.52 1.84 14.54
C VAL A 113 13.06 1.74 15.00
N VAL A 114 12.33 2.86 15.05
CA VAL A 114 10.92 2.88 15.48
C VAL A 114 9.94 2.96 14.32
N TYR A 115 10.42 2.98 13.07
CA TYR A 115 9.57 3.01 11.89
C TYR A 115 9.57 1.67 11.17
N PRO A 116 8.39 1.22 10.71
CA PRO A 116 8.28 -0.09 10.09
C PRO A 116 8.93 -0.10 8.71
N THR A 117 9.65 -1.17 8.41
CA THR A 117 10.20 -1.42 7.08
C THR A 117 9.80 -2.80 6.59
N GLU A 118 9.38 -2.90 5.34
CA GLU A 118 9.14 -4.16 4.65
C GLU A 118 10.05 -4.22 3.42
N GLU A 119 10.91 -5.24 3.34
CA GLU A 119 11.80 -5.45 2.19
C GLU A 119 11.60 -6.86 1.64
N HIS A 120 11.45 -7.00 0.32
CA HIS A 120 11.27 -8.28 -0.34
C HIS A 120 10.15 -9.11 0.33
N THR A 121 8.97 -8.51 0.41
CA THR A 121 7.76 -9.11 0.98
C THR A 121 6.82 -9.56 -0.14
N LYS A 122 6.04 -10.62 0.10
CA LYS A 122 5.10 -11.10 -0.92
C LYS A 122 3.87 -11.74 -0.31
N VAL A 123 2.69 -11.33 -0.78
CA VAL A 123 1.43 -12.03 -0.54
C VAL A 123 0.95 -12.69 -1.82
N THR A 124 0.46 -13.94 -1.73
CA THR A 124 -0.02 -14.69 -2.89
C THR A 124 -1.39 -15.32 -2.66
N GLY A 125 -2.14 -15.50 -3.75
CA GLY A 125 -3.35 -16.30 -3.76
C GLY A 125 -3.09 -17.81 -3.61
N PRO A 126 -4.15 -18.63 -3.41
CA PRO A 126 -4.02 -20.01 -2.92
C PRO A 126 -3.26 -20.99 -3.79
N LEU A 127 -3.34 -20.86 -5.12
CA LEU A 127 -2.75 -21.82 -6.05
C LEU A 127 -1.45 -21.32 -6.71
N ARG A 128 -0.95 -20.15 -6.31
CA ARG A 128 0.30 -19.62 -6.87
C ARG A 128 1.50 -20.38 -6.34
N ASN A 129 2.46 -20.65 -7.22
CA ASN A 129 3.72 -21.35 -6.94
C ASN A 129 3.50 -22.74 -6.30
N MET A 130 2.44 -23.43 -6.72
CA MET A 130 2.14 -24.78 -6.26
C MET A 130 2.89 -25.79 -7.13
N SER A 131 3.65 -26.70 -6.49
CA SER A 131 4.27 -27.79 -7.23
C SER A 131 3.24 -28.86 -7.60
N TYR A 132 3.51 -29.60 -8.68
CA TYR A 132 2.71 -30.75 -9.07
C TYR A 132 2.56 -31.77 -7.94
N ASP A 133 3.65 -32.12 -7.24
CA ASP A 133 3.60 -33.06 -6.12
C ASP A 133 2.72 -32.56 -4.98
N GLN A 134 2.78 -31.25 -4.66
CA GLN A 134 1.92 -30.63 -3.65
C GLN A 134 0.46 -30.67 -4.06
N TRP A 135 0.17 -30.31 -5.32
CA TRP A 135 -1.19 -30.34 -5.87
C TRP A 135 -1.74 -31.76 -5.88
N LYS A 136 -0.99 -32.73 -6.41
CA LYS A 136 -1.39 -34.13 -6.50
C LYS A 136 -1.67 -34.72 -5.12
N THR A 137 -0.76 -34.50 -4.17
CA THR A 137 -0.96 -34.92 -2.78
C THR A 137 -2.23 -34.29 -2.20
N TRP A 138 -2.47 -33.01 -2.45
CA TRP A 138 -3.68 -32.33 -1.99
C TRP A 138 -4.96 -32.88 -2.65
N VAL A 139 -4.98 -33.10 -3.96
CA VAL A 139 -6.12 -33.68 -4.68
C VAL A 139 -6.44 -35.08 -4.16
N ASP A 140 -5.43 -35.92 -4.03
CA ASP A 140 -5.57 -37.33 -3.64
C ASP A 140 -6.06 -37.50 -2.20
N ASN A 141 -5.79 -36.54 -1.31
CA ASN A 141 -6.11 -36.64 0.12
C ASN A 141 -7.24 -35.72 0.58
N ILE A 142 -7.43 -34.56 -0.06
CA ILE A 142 -8.37 -33.53 0.37
C ILE A 142 -9.33 -33.18 -0.77
N GLY A 143 -8.80 -32.83 -1.94
CA GLY A 143 -9.58 -32.29 -3.04
C GLY A 143 -10.72 -33.20 -3.51
N LYS A 144 -10.47 -34.51 -3.62
CA LYS A 144 -11.48 -35.49 -4.07
C LYS A 144 -12.67 -35.69 -3.12
N TYR A 145 -12.56 -35.26 -1.86
CA TYR A 145 -13.62 -35.38 -0.84
C TYR A 145 -14.46 -34.10 -0.68
N GLY A 146 -14.19 -33.09 -1.50
CA GLY A 146 -14.80 -31.77 -1.40
C GLY A 146 -13.83 -30.78 -0.77
N ALA A 147 -13.28 -29.90 -1.60
CA ALA A 147 -12.44 -28.80 -1.14
C ALA A 147 -13.29 -27.63 -0.59
N TYR A 148 -12.63 -26.62 -0.04
CA TYR A 148 -13.31 -25.42 0.45
C TYR A 148 -13.84 -24.59 -0.73
N GLY A 149 -15.12 -24.79 -1.06
CA GLY A 149 -15.78 -24.07 -2.16
C GLY A 149 -15.73 -24.83 -3.48
N LYS A 150 -16.73 -24.57 -4.32
CA LYS A 150 -16.94 -25.27 -5.60
C LYS A 150 -15.74 -25.10 -6.53
N GLU A 151 -15.11 -23.94 -6.52
CA GLU A 151 -14.00 -23.59 -7.39
C GLU A 151 -12.77 -24.45 -7.12
N PHE A 152 -12.49 -24.79 -5.86
CA PHE A 152 -11.40 -25.71 -5.54
C PHE A 152 -11.75 -27.17 -5.83
N THR A 153 -13.03 -27.54 -5.71
CA THR A 153 -13.50 -28.86 -6.13
C THR A 153 -13.33 -29.02 -7.64
N GLU A 154 -13.65 -28.01 -8.45
CA GLU A 154 -13.39 -28.02 -9.90
C GLU A 154 -11.89 -28.15 -10.23
N VAL A 155 -11.00 -27.56 -9.43
CA VAL A 155 -9.54 -27.78 -9.56
C VAL A 155 -9.11 -29.20 -9.22
N ALA A 156 -9.82 -29.87 -8.32
CA ALA A 156 -9.47 -31.22 -7.90
C ALA A 156 -10.13 -32.31 -8.77
N THR A 157 -11.32 -32.05 -9.30
CA THR A 157 -12.18 -33.09 -9.91
C THR A 157 -12.77 -32.69 -11.25
N GLY A 158 -12.46 -31.50 -11.79
CA GLY A 158 -12.93 -31.08 -13.11
C GLY A 158 -12.25 -31.85 -14.24
N ASP A 159 -12.85 -31.84 -15.43
CA ASP A 159 -12.35 -32.58 -16.61
C ASP A 159 -10.88 -32.25 -16.93
N GLY A 160 -10.46 -31.01 -16.71
CA GLY A 160 -9.06 -30.59 -16.88
C GLY A 160 -8.09 -31.15 -15.84
N ALA A 161 -8.56 -31.47 -14.62
CA ALA A 161 -7.71 -32.01 -13.56
C ALA A 161 -7.20 -33.42 -13.91
N VAL A 162 -7.97 -34.22 -14.66
CA VAL A 162 -7.58 -35.55 -15.13
C VAL A 162 -6.41 -35.49 -16.12
N SER A 163 -6.23 -34.35 -16.80
CA SER A 163 -5.14 -34.13 -17.76
C SER A 163 -3.85 -33.59 -17.12
N VAL A 164 -3.83 -33.35 -15.81
CA VAL A 164 -2.66 -32.86 -15.08
C VAL A 164 -1.78 -34.03 -14.66
N THR A 165 -0.62 -34.17 -15.31
CA THR A 165 0.32 -35.29 -15.12
C THR A 165 1.70 -34.86 -14.63
N ASP A 166 1.99 -33.56 -14.68
CA ASP A 166 3.28 -32.94 -14.42
C ASP A 166 3.11 -31.44 -14.11
N GLN A 167 4.23 -30.73 -13.89
CA GLN A 167 4.21 -29.30 -13.59
C GLN A 167 3.69 -28.47 -14.76
N ASP A 168 4.06 -28.78 -16.00
CA ASP A 168 3.69 -27.99 -17.18
C ASP A 168 2.17 -28.06 -17.44
N SER A 169 1.61 -29.27 -17.34
CA SER A 169 0.16 -29.47 -17.43
C SER A 169 -0.59 -28.87 -16.24
N LEU A 170 -0.01 -28.86 -15.03
CA LEU A 170 -0.57 -28.15 -13.88
C LEU A 170 -0.58 -26.64 -14.12
N ASP A 171 0.53 -26.06 -14.53
CA ASP A 171 0.64 -24.62 -14.76
C ASP A 171 -0.35 -24.17 -15.83
N LYS A 172 -0.45 -24.92 -16.94
CA LYS A 172 -1.44 -24.70 -18.00
C LYS A 172 -2.88 -24.90 -17.54
N PHE A 173 -3.15 -25.93 -16.73
CA PHE A 173 -4.48 -26.12 -16.16
C PHE A 173 -4.85 -24.94 -15.27
N LEU A 174 -3.92 -24.55 -14.41
CA LEU A 174 -4.08 -23.41 -13.53
C LEU A 174 -4.21 -22.13 -14.36
N GLU A 175 -3.59 -21.90 -15.51
CA GLU A 175 -3.80 -20.69 -16.34
C GLU A 175 -5.27 -20.35 -16.60
N SER A 176 -6.16 -21.35 -16.61
CA SER A 176 -7.60 -21.13 -16.76
C SER A 176 -8.35 -20.87 -15.43
N TYR A 177 -7.70 -21.10 -14.29
CA TYR A 177 -8.30 -21.05 -12.96
C TYR A 177 -8.60 -19.61 -12.49
N ILE A 178 -9.82 -19.42 -12.01
CA ILE A 178 -10.46 -18.13 -11.72
C ILE A 178 -10.56 -17.93 -10.21
N PHE A 179 -9.42 -17.86 -9.53
CA PHE A 179 -9.42 -17.58 -8.09
C PHE A 179 -8.24 -16.74 -7.66
N GLY A 180 -8.47 -15.98 -6.60
CA GLY A 180 -7.52 -15.07 -5.99
C GLY A 180 -8.02 -14.74 -4.59
N PHE A 181 -7.33 -13.83 -3.92
CA PHE A 181 -7.64 -13.51 -2.53
C PHE A 181 -8.47 -12.24 -2.38
N ASN A 182 -9.29 -12.20 -1.34
CA ASN A 182 -10.21 -11.10 -1.07
C ASN A 182 -9.78 -10.36 0.19
N VAL A 183 -9.66 -9.04 0.14
CA VAL A 183 -9.35 -8.19 1.29
C VAL A 183 -10.54 -7.28 1.57
N VAL A 184 -11.06 -7.33 2.81
CA VAL A 184 -12.30 -6.62 3.18
C VAL A 184 -12.14 -5.91 4.52
N ALA A 185 -12.42 -4.61 4.54
CA ALA A 185 -12.69 -3.88 5.77
C ALA A 185 -14.19 -3.89 6.06
N GLY A 186 -14.58 -4.38 7.23
CA GLY A 186 -15.96 -4.69 7.58
C GLY A 186 -16.83 -3.50 8.01
N ARG A 187 -16.22 -2.35 8.29
CA ARG A 187 -16.93 -1.14 8.72
C ARG A 187 -17.87 -0.64 7.62
N ALA A 188 -19.14 -0.44 7.98
CA ALA A 188 -20.18 0.00 7.05
C ALA A 188 -20.35 1.53 6.98
N GLU A 189 -20.00 2.25 8.05
CA GLU A 189 -20.26 3.69 8.17
C GLU A 189 -19.10 4.42 8.86
N TYR A 190 -18.92 5.69 8.51
CA TYR A 190 -17.97 6.56 9.18
C TYR A 190 -18.41 6.83 10.62
N ARG A 191 -17.44 6.88 11.54
CA ARG A 191 -17.68 7.29 12.93
C ARG A 191 -16.52 8.14 13.41
N THR A 192 -16.85 9.18 14.18
CA THR A 192 -15.86 10.02 14.86
C THR A 192 -15.30 9.31 16.10
N GLY A 193 -14.03 9.57 16.40
CA GLY A 193 -13.30 9.00 17.54
C GLY A 193 -11.86 8.66 17.20
N ALA A 194 -10.97 8.73 18.19
CA ALA A 194 -9.52 8.58 18.01
C ALA A 194 -9.12 7.28 17.27
N ASN A 195 -9.84 6.18 17.50
CA ASN A 195 -9.56 4.87 16.86
C ASN A 195 -10.56 4.49 15.74
N LEU A 196 -11.47 5.40 15.36
CA LEU A 196 -12.61 5.10 14.47
C LEU A 196 -12.59 5.90 13.16
N HIS A 197 -12.00 7.09 13.16
CA HIS A 197 -12.05 8.02 12.03
C HIS A 197 -11.27 7.52 10.80
N ASP A 198 -10.21 6.75 11.02
CA ASP A 198 -9.32 6.18 10.00
C ASP A 198 -9.63 4.71 9.68
N SER A 199 -10.77 4.22 10.14
CA SER A 199 -11.24 2.86 9.91
C SER A 199 -12.04 2.71 8.61
N GLY A 200 -12.33 1.47 8.22
CA GLY A 200 -12.99 1.14 6.96
C GLY A 200 -12.05 1.22 5.77
N VAL A 201 -10.80 0.74 5.94
CA VAL A 201 -9.73 0.85 4.95
C VAL A 201 -9.20 -0.53 4.57
N ALA A 202 -9.08 -0.82 3.27
CA ALA A 202 -8.57 -2.10 2.78
C ALA A 202 -7.57 -1.96 1.63
N GLY A 203 -6.49 -2.74 1.67
CA GLY A 203 -5.49 -2.79 0.60
C GLY A 203 -4.99 -4.21 0.29
N GLY A 204 -4.72 -4.52 -0.97
CA GLY A 204 -4.25 -5.86 -1.35
C GLY A 204 -2.86 -6.22 -0.80
N HIS A 205 -2.03 -5.24 -0.44
CA HIS A 205 -0.79 -5.41 0.34
C HIS A 205 -0.95 -4.88 1.76
N VAL A 206 -1.19 -3.58 1.90
CA VAL A 206 -1.27 -2.88 3.18
C VAL A 206 -2.62 -2.20 3.34
N GLY A 207 -3.30 -2.38 4.48
CA GLY A 207 -4.57 -1.73 4.72
C GLY A 207 -4.39 -0.22 4.87
N LEU A 208 -3.84 0.17 6.02
CA LEU A 208 -3.45 1.55 6.32
C LEU A 208 -1.94 1.60 6.53
N MET A 209 -1.26 2.46 5.78
CA MET A 209 0.16 2.75 5.93
C MET A 209 0.30 4.18 6.43
N ARG A 210 0.52 4.32 7.74
CA ARG A 210 0.87 5.58 8.37
C ARG A 210 2.36 5.52 8.60
N THR A 211 3.16 6.29 7.86
CA THR A 211 4.63 6.17 7.78
C THR A 211 5.14 4.75 7.38
N GLY A 212 6.46 4.57 7.29
CA GLY A 212 7.15 3.34 6.95
C GLY A 212 7.72 3.33 5.53
N THR A 213 8.50 2.29 5.23
CA THR A 213 8.96 2.03 3.86
C THR A 213 8.65 0.59 3.46
N ILE A 214 8.07 0.42 2.27
CA ILE A 214 7.90 -0.88 1.63
C ILE A 214 8.75 -0.90 0.36
N THR A 215 9.67 -1.85 0.24
CA THR A 215 10.55 -2.02 -0.93
C THR A 215 10.38 -3.44 -1.46
N ASP A 216 10.06 -3.56 -2.76
CA ASP A 216 9.78 -4.87 -3.39
C ASP A 216 8.72 -5.69 -2.63
N GLY A 217 7.66 -5.01 -2.19
CA GLY A 217 6.48 -5.65 -1.65
C GLY A 217 5.54 -6.03 -2.79
N GLN A 218 5.28 -7.33 -2.98
CA GLN A 218 4.51 -7.83 -4.12
C GLN A 218 3.18 -8.46 -3.69
N SER A 219 2.09 -8.06 -4.34
CA SER A 219 0.74 -8.61 -4.09
C SER A 219 0.19 -9.33 -5.31
N MET A 220 0.07 -10.65 -5.23
CA MET A 220 -0.22 -11.50 -6.38
C MET A 220 -1.56 -12.23 -6.25
N ASP A 221 -2.37 -12.18 -7.30
CA ASP A 221 -3.72 -12.78 -7.40
C ASP A 221 -4.75 -12.10 -6.50
N VAL A 222 -4.72 -10.77 -6.42
CA VAL A 222 -5.79 -10.03 -5.75
C VAL A 222 -7.09 -10.19 -6.55
N LYS A 223 -8.16 -10.65 -5.91
CA LYS A 223 -9.47 -10.83 -6.53
C LYS A 223 -10.36 -9.62 -6.30
N THR A 224 -10.63 -9.32 -5.03
CA THR A 224 -11.40 -8.13 -4.64
C THR A 224 -10.77 -7.42 -3.46
N VAL A 225 -10.77 -6.10 -3.50
CA VAL A 225 -10.53 -5.25 -2.33
C VAL A 225 -11.77 -4.40 -2.08
N SER A 226 -12.31 -4.43 -0.87
CA SER A 226 -13.51 -3.67 -0.52
C SER A 226 -13.43 -3.00 0.84
N ALA A 227 -13.86 -1.75 0.89
CA ALA A 227 -13.89 -0.95 2.10
C ALA A 227 -14.98 0.13 2.02
N MET A 228 -15.28 0.78 3.15
CA MET A 228 -16.18 1.94 3.17
C MET A 228 -15.42 3.24 2.88
N ARG A 229 -14.33 3.50 3.60
CA ARG A 229 -13.57 4.76 3.51
C ARG A 229 -12.66 4.78 2.29
N ALA A 230 -11.72 3.84 2.21
CA ALA A 230 -10.74 3.79 1.14
C ALA A 230 -10.32 2.36 0.79
N ALA A 231 -10.32 2.04 -0.51
CA ALA A 231 -9.93 0.73 -1.03
C ALA A 231 -8.86 0.89 -2.12
N GLY A 232 -7.76 0.15 -2.00
CA GLY A 232 -6.69 0.13 -3.00
C GLY A 232 -6.26 -1.28 -3.37
N GLY A 233 -5.92 -1.53 -4.64
CA GLY A 233 -5.38 -2.84 -5.00
C GLY A 233 -4.06 -3.15 -4.29
N TYR A 234 -3.25 -2.15 -3.98
CA TYR A 234 -2.03 -2.27 -3.18
C TYR A 234 -2.22 -1.73 -1.74
N ALA A 235 -2.49 -0.44 -1.59
CA ALA A 235 -2.67 0.21 -0.29
C ALA A 235 -4.07 0.82 -0.15
N GLY A 236 -4.78 0.56 0.94
CA GLY A 236 -6.07 1.21 1.17
C GLY A 236 -5.89 2.72 1.40
N THR A 237 -5.04 3.07 2.34
CA THR A 237 -4.64 4.46 2.60
C THR A 237 -3.15 4.53 2.89
N MET A 238 -2.51 5.57 2.36
CA MET A 238 -1.16 5.99 2.73
C MET A 238 -1.25 7.41 3.29
N GLU A 239 -0.70 7.63 4.49
CA GLU A 239 -0.70 8.96 5.09
C GLU A 239 0.57 9.22 5.89
N SER A 240 1.03 10.48 5.83
CA SER A 240 2.11 10.95 6.69
C SER A 240 1.77 10.76 8.17
N GLY A 241 2.74 10.31 8.96
CA GLY A 241 2.59 10.17 10.41
C GLY A 241 2.58 11.53 11.12
N SER A 242 1.93 11.61 12.28
CA SER A 242 1.98 12.81 13.14
C SER A 242 3.22 12.79 14.03
N ALA A 243 3.82 13.97 14.25
CA ALA A 243 4.92 14.17 15.18
C ALA A 243 4.58 13.83 16.65
N SER A 244 3.29 13.81 17.00
CA SER A 244 2.82 13.37 18.33
C SER A 244 3.11 11.90 18.65
N SER A 245 3.39 11.08 17.63
CA SER A 245 3.70 9.64 17.78
C SER A 245 5.01 9.36 18.52
N PHE A 246 5.79 10.40 18.83
CA PHE A 246 7.09 10.33 19.51
C PHE A 246 7.07 10.55 21.03
N GLY A 247 5.88 10.75 21.61
CA GLY A 247 5.76 11.07 23.03
C GLY A 247 6.42 12.41 23.41
N SER A 248 6.35 12.77 24.68
CA SER A 248 6.81 14.07 25.23
C SER A 248 8.33 14.25 25.27
N ILE A 249 9.09 13.65 24.35
CA ILE A 249 10.55 13.73 24.36
C ILE A 249 10.95 15.16 24.00
N GLN A 250 11.57 15.85 24.96
CA GLN A 250 12.30 17.10 24.73
C GLN A 250 13.55 16.80 23.89
N LEU A 251 13.35 16.51 22.60
CA LEU A 251 14.44 16.35 21.63
C LEU A 251 15.09 17.71 21.32
N PHE A 252 14.39 18.83 21.54
CA PHE A 252 14.87 20.19 21.27
C PHE A 252 14.71 21.10 22.50
N GLY A 253 15.67 22.01 22.69
CA GLY A 253 15.77 22.93 23.85
C GLY A 253 17.19 22.94 24.43
N ASP A 254 17.43 23.74 25.48
CA ASP A 254 18.77 23.90 26.11
C ASP A 254 19.37 22.59 26.67
N LYS A 255 18.54 21.55 26.82
CA LYS A 255 18.93 20.19 27.25
C LYS A 255 18.65 19.10 26.19
N GLY A 256 18.20 19.47 24.99
CA GLY A 256 17.88 18.56 23.87
C GLY A 256 19.04 18.34 22.90
N ILE A 257 18.82 17.50 21.89
CA ILE A 257 19.77 17.24 20.80
C ILE A 257 19.68 18.40 19.80
N LYS A 258 20.77 19.18 19.66
CA LYS A 258 20.90 20.14 18.55
C LYS A 258 21.09 19.35 17.25
N LEU A 259 20.12 19.40 16.35
CA LEU A 259 20.24 18.84 15.00
C LEU A 259 20.66 19.92 14.02
N ASP A 260 21.52 19.55 13.08
CA ASP A 260 21.69 20.36 11.88
C ASP A 260 20.50 20.18 10.92
N LEU A 261 20.42 21.08 9.95
CA LEU A 261 19.32 21.16 9.01
C LEU A 261 19.14 19.90 8.15
N GLY A 262 20.23 19.23 7.78
CA GLY A 262 20.18 18.00 7.00
C GLY A 262 19.56 16.87 7.84
N GLN A 263 19.99 16.78 9.10
CA GLN A 263 19.43 15.83 10.06
C GLN A 263 17.95 16.07 10.35
N MET A 264 17.49 17.33 10.32
CA MET A 264 16.06 17.66 10.49
C MET A 264 15.22 17.24 9.29
N LEU A 265 15.75 17.36 8.07
CA LEU A 265 15.07 16.88 6.86
C LEU A 265 14.99 15.34 6.86
N ASP A 266 16.06 14.66 7.26
CA ASP A 266 16.07 13.20 7.42
C ASP A 266 15.00 12.74 8.42
N VAL A 267 14.82 13.47 9.53
CA VAL A 267 13.76 13.22 10.53
C VAL A 267 12.37 13.42 9.93
N ALA A 268 12.16 14.49 9.15
CA ALA A 268 10.88 14.78 8.50
C ALA A 268 10.50 13.70 7.48
N GLN A 269 11.48 13.20 6.73
CA GLN A 269 11.28 12.13 5.75
C GLN A 269 10.81 10.82 6.39
N VAL A 270 11.19 10.55 7.65
CA VAL A 270 10.73 9.33 8.31
C VAL A 270 9.22 9.35 8.63
N PHE A 271 8.54 10.49 8.59
CA PHE A 271 7.08 10.53 8.73
C PHE A 271 6.35 10.17 7.44
N VAL A 272 7.03 10.26 6.31
CA VAL A 272 6.42 10.09 4.99
C VAL A 272 6.37 8.61 4.64
N PRO A 273 5.19 8.04 4.33
CA PRO A 273 5.12 6.66 3.86
C PRO A 273 5.70 6.57 2.45
N VAL A 274 6.62 5.63 2.25
CA VAL A 274 7.29 5.42 0.97
C VAL A 274 7.08 3.99 0.47
N ILE A 275 6.62 3.85 -0.77
CA ILE A 275 6.53 2.57 -1.46
C ILE A 275 7.46 2.58 -2.67
N LYS A 276 8.38 1.62 -2.73
CA LYS A 276 9.42 1.50 -3.76
C LYS A 276 9.28 0.17 -4.49
N SER A 277 9.32 0.20 -5.81
CA SER A 277 9.48 -1.00 -6.65
C SER A 277 8.48 -2.12 -6.33
N SER A 278 7.27 -1.74 -5.95
CA SER A 278 6.26 -2.63 -5.38
C SER A 278 5.05 -2.67 -6.28
N SER A 279 4.47 -3.83 -6.50
CA SER A 279 3.40 -4.00 -7.48
C SER A 279 2.26 -4.85 -6.97
N VAL A 280 1.09 -4.64 -7.57
CA VAL A 280 -0.09 -5.47 -7.40
C VAL A 280 -0.50 -6.08 -8.74
N ALA A 281 -0.75 -7.39 -8.72
CA ALA A 281 -1.31 -8.14 -9.84
C ALA A 281 -2.64 -8.77 -9.43
N GLY A 282 -3.68 -8.46 -10.20
CA GLY A 282 -4.97 -9.11 -10.10
C GLY A 282 -4.92 -10.58 -10.50
N TYR A 283 -5.87 -11.35 -9.98
CA TYR A 283 -6.11 -12.71 -10.43
C TYR A 283 -6.53 -12.75 -11.91
N ARG A 284 -6.66 -13.94 -12.48
CA ARG A 284 -6.78 -14.14 -13.94
C ARG A 284 -8.02 -13.53 -14.63
N LYS A 285 -9.09 -13.22 -13.88
CA LYS A 285 -10.28 -12.49 -14.43
C LYS A 285 -10.32 -11.01 -14.01
N GLY A 286 -9.17 -10.54 -13.55
CA GLY A 286 -8.88 -9.17 -13.21
C GLY A 286 -9.40 -8.72 -11.85
N MET A 287 -8.55 -8.01 -11.11
CA MET A 287 -8.85 -7.45 -9.80
C MET A 287 -10.00 -6.44 -9.88
N LYS A 288 -10.85 -6.47 -8.85
CA LYS A 288 -11.91 -5.48 -8.62
C LYS A 288 -11.69 -4.72 -7.32
N ILE A 289 -11.85 -3.41 -7.34
CA ILE A 289 -11.72 -2.55 -6.17
C ILE A 289 -13.05 -1.84 -5.94
N THR A 290 -13.52 -1.78 -4.70
CA THR A 290 -14.79 -1.14 -4.35
C THR A 290 -14.69 -0.34 -3.06
N ALA A 291 -14.90 0.98 -3.13
CA ALA A 291 -15.08 1.84 -1.96
C ALA A 291 -16.55 2.32 -1.87
N ALA A 292 -17.26 1.88 -0.83
CA ALA A 292 -18.73 2.02 -0.76
C ALA A 292 -19.23 3.16 0.15
N GLY A 293 -18.38 3.94 0.81
CA GLY A 293 -18.83 5.05 1.65
C GLY A 293 -19.45 6.18 0.84
N GLU A 294 -20.60 6.69 1.27
CA GLU A 294 -21.31 7.83 0.62
C GLU A 294 -21.07 9.17 1.34
N ASP A 295 -20.44 9.13 2.51
CA ASP A 295 -20.14 10.33 3.29
C ASP A 295 -18.87 11.00 2.75
N ILE A 296 -19.05 11.76 1.68
CA ILE A 296 -17.97 12.48 1.00
C ILE A 296 -17.35 13.56 1.90
N THR A 297 -18.10 14.09 2.87
CA THR A 297 -17.64 15.15 3.78
C THR A 297 -16.56 14.68 4.73
N HIS A 298 -16.57 13.38 5.06
CA HIS A 298 -15.53 12.72 5.85
C HIS A 298 -14.52 11.94 5.00
N GLY A 299 -14.47 12.20 3.69
CA GLY A 299 -13.48 11.59 2.80
C GLY A 299 -13.65 10.08 2.62
N THR A 300 -14.90 9.58 2.64
CA THR A 300 -15.19 8.17 2.36
C THR A 300 -15.41 7.91 0.86
N GLY A 301 -15.42 6.65 0.43
CA GLY A 301 -15.71 6.28 -0.96
C GLY A 301 -14.54 6.43 -1.94
N ASN A 302 -13.29 6.47 -1.47
CA ASN A 302 -12.10 6.61 -2.32
C ASN A 302 -11.56 5.26 -2.82
N ALA A 303 -11.42 5.08 -4.13
CA ALA A 303 -10.99 3.80 -4.72
C ALA A 303 -9.86 3.99 -5.74
N GLY A 304 -8.81 3.17 -5.64
CA GLY A 304 -7.71 3.14 -6.61
C GLY A 304 -7.26 1.73 -6.97
N GLY A 305 -6.81 1.49 -8.20
CA GLY A 305 -6.22 0.19 -8.55
C GLY A 305 -4.91 -0.10 -7.81
N TYR A 306 -4.20 0.93 -7.34
CA TYR A 306 -3.03 0.85 -6.47
C TYR A 306 -3.35 1.41 -5.08
N VAL A 307 -3.66 2.71 -4.96
CA VAL A 307 -3.92 3.37 -3.66
C VAL A 307 -5.31 4.00 -3.61
N GLY A 308 -6.08 3.74 -2.56
CA GLY A 308 -7.39 4.39 -2.38
C GLY A 308 -7.26 5.89 -2.08
N LEU A 309 -6.51 6.23 -1.03
CA LEU A 309 -6.28 7.58 -0.53
C LEU A 309 -4.80 7.75 -0.19
N ALA A 310 -4.11 8.73 -0.80
CA ALA A 310 -2.76 9.12 -0.42
C ALA A 310 -2.73 10.56 0.12
N VAL A 311 -2.13 10.74 1.29
CA VAL A 311 -1.98 12.01 1.99
C VAL A 311 -0.49 12.20 2.32
N GLY A 312 0.22 12.91 1.46
CA GLY A 312 1.67 13.07 1.55
C GLY A 312 2.43 11.75 1.52
N GLY A 313 2.11 10.88 0.55
CA GLY A 313 2.81 9.60 0.36
C GLY A 313 3.70 9.60 -0.88
N GLN A 314 4.76 8.79 -0.87
CA GLN A 314 5.70 8.71 -1.99
C GLN A 314 5.68 7.31 -2.62
N ILE A 315 5.54 7.26 -3.94
CA ILE A 315 5.47 6.02 -4.73
C ILE A 315 6.53 6.09 -5.82
N TRP A 316 7.55 5.25 -5.71
CA TRP A 316 8.73 5.25 -6.56
C TRP A 316 8.85 3.92 -7.30
N GLY A 317 8.32 3.89 -8.53
CA GLY A 317 8.48 2.77 -9.46
C GLY A 317 9.70 2.89 -10.36
N ASP A 318 10.36 4.04 -10.38
CA ASP A 318 11.53 4.39 -11.20
C ASP A 318 12.86 3.84 -10.65
N LEU A 319 12.79 2.82 -9.80
CA LEU A 319 13.92 2.22 -9.10
C LEU A 319 14.09 0.74 -9.49
N ASP A 320 15.25 0.17 -9.19
CA ASP A 320 15.48 -1.26 -9.36
C ASP A 320 14.67 -2.08 -8.33
N GLN A 321 14.74 -3.41 -8.42
CA GLN A 321 14.03 -4.31 -7.48
C GLN A 321 14.48 -4.19 -6.01
N ASN A 322 15.57 -3.48 -5.71
CA ASN A 322 16.06 -3.26 -4.35
C ASN A 322 15.73 -1.83 -3.86
N GLY A 323 14.93 -1.08 -4.64
CA GLY A 323 14.61 0.32 -4.34
C GLY A 323 15.84 1.24 -4.48
N GLN A 324 16.81 0.86 -5.30
CA GLN A 324 18.00 1.64 -5.60
C GLN A 324 17.88 2.34 -6.95
N LYS A 325 18.67 3.41 -7.13
CA LYS A 325 18.73 4.13 -8.41
C LYS A 325 19.17 3.18 -9.52
N LEU A 326 18.52 3.28 -10.67
CA LEU A 326 18.82 2.44 -11.83
C LEU A 326 20.26 2.63 -12.30
N ALA A 327 20.94 1.51 -12.54
CA ALA A 327 22.17 1.47 -13.31
C ALA A 327 21.87 1.55 -14.82
N ASP A 328 22.87 1.94 -15.62
CA ASP A 328 22.72 2.07 -17.06
C ASP A 328 22.20 0.77 -17.71
N GLY A 329 21.12 0.88 -18.47
CA GLY A 329 20.50 -0.25 -19.18
C GLY A 329 19.61 -1.16 -18.33
N VAL A 330 19.41 -0.86 -17.04
CA VAL A 330 18.49 -1.59 -16.16
C VAL A 330 17.08 -1.02 -16.28
N THR A 331 16.09 -1.88 -16.50
CA THR A 331 14.67 -1.51 -16.51
C THR A 331 14.16 -1.32 -15.08
N ALA A 332 13.36 -0.27 -14.88
CA ALA A 332 12.70 -0.02 -13.61
C ALA A 332 11.75 -1.17 -13.21
N ALA A 333 11.68 -1.47 -11.91
CA ALA A 333 10.79 -2.49 -11.38
C ALA A 333 9.30 -2.07 -11.48
N GLY A 334 9.05 -0.76 -11.40
CA GLY A 334 7.73 -0.16 -11.53
C GLY A 334 6.90 -0.22 -10.24
N ALA A 335 5.91 0.68 -10.19
CA ALA A 335 4.78 0.63 -9.27
C ALA A 335 3.54 0.21 -10.07
N ASN A 336 3.39 -1.09 -10.30
CA ASN A 336 2.46 -1.60 -11.31
C ASN A 336 1.12 -2.02 -10.70
N VAL A 337 0.04 -1.71 -11.42
CA VAL A 337 -1.27 -2.34 -11.29
C VAL A 337 -1.50 -3.17 -12.53
N SER A 338 -1.39 -4.48 -12.41
CA SER A 338 -1.61 -5.41 -13.52
C SER A 338 -2.87 -6.24 -13.34
N ASN A 339 -3.45 -6.67 -14.46
CA ASN A 339 -4.72 -7.41 -14.47
C ASN A 339 -5.83 -6.66 -13.74
N LEU A 340 -6.02 -5.37 -14.03
CA LEU A 340 -7.14 -4.61 -13.49
C LEU A 340 -8.42 -4.89 -14.28
N ARG A 341 -9.54 -5.12 -13.61
CA ARG A 341 -10.86 -5.26 -14.26
C ARG A 341 -11.72 -4.03 -14.06
N LYS A 342 -11.83 -3.61 -12.81
CA LYS A 342 -12.82 -2.62 -12.40
C LYS A 342 -12.40 -1.90 -11.12
N VAL A 343 -12.55 -0.58 -11.12
CA VAL A 343 -12.47 0.25 -9.92
C VAL A 343 -13.81 0.93 -9.74
N GLU A 344 -14.41 0.77 -8.56
CA GLU A 344 -15.69 1.35 -8.18
C GLU A 344 -15.52 2.17 -6.91
N GLY A 345 -15.99 3.40 -6.93
CA GLY A 345 -15.97 4.28 -5.76
C GLY A 345 -17.12 5.28 -5.83
N ARG A 346 -17.32 5.99 -4.71
CA ARG A 346 -18.44 6.92 -4.56
C ARG A 346 -17.99 8.36 -4.32
N ASN A 347 -16.68 8.61 -4.31
CA ASN A 347 -16.08 9.93 -4.11
C ASN A 347 -14.98 10.24 -5.14
N ASN A 348 -13.79 9.65 -4.97
CA ASN A 348 -12.68 9.76 -5.93
C ASN A 348 -12.26 8.37 -6.41
N VAL A 349 -12.25 8.17 -7.73
CA VAL A 349 -12.08 6.84 -8.34
C VAL A 349 -10.97 6.88 -9.40
N GLY A 350 -9.91 6.11 -9.25
CA GLY A 350 -8.80 6.07 -10.22
C GLY A 350 -8.34 4.67 -10.58
N GLY A 351 -7.89 4.46 -11.82
CA GLY A 351 -7.27 3.18 -12.20
C GLY A 351 -5.97 2.89 -11.46
N PHE A 352 -5.25 3.91 -11.01
CA PHE A 352 -4.08 3.83 -10.12
C PHE A 352 -4.40 4.35 -8.73
N ILE A 353 -4.83 5.60 -8.61
CA ILE A 353 -5.02 6.27 -7.32
C ILE A 353 -6.39 6.95 -7.22
N GLY A 354 -7.13 6.72 -6.14
CA GLY A 354 -8.41 7.39 -5.93
C GLY A 354 -8.21 8.90 -5.78
N VAL A 355 -7.50 9.28 -4.72
CA VAL A 355 -7.10 10.67 -4.48
C VAL A 355 -5.65 10.75 -3.99
N ALA A 356 -4.91 11.69 -4.53
CA ALA A 356 -3.60 12.10 -4.04
C ALA A 356 -3.69 13.54 -3.54
N THR A 357 -3.34 13.76 -2.27
CA THR A 357 -3.27 15.11 -1.70
C THR A 357 -1.97 15.33 -0.93
N ALA A 358 -1.61 16.59 -0.71
CA ALA A 358 -0.53 16.94 0.20
C ALA A 358 -0.90 16.51 1.63
N GLY A 359 0.09 15.99 2.35
CA GLY A 359 -0.03 15.81 3.78
C GLY A 359 -0.01 17.18 4.43
N ALA A 360 -1.17 17.74 4.73
CA ALA A 360 -1.20 18.81 5.70
C ALA A 360 -0.64 18.22 6.99
N VAL A 361 0.33 18.89 7.61
CA VAL A 361 0.81 18.56 8.95
C VAL A 361 -0.32 18.76 10.00
N ALA A 362 -1.58 18.91 9.59
CA ALA A 362 -2.68 19.59 10.29
C ALA A 362 -3.41 18.78 11.38
N ASP A 363 -2.86 17.67 11.83
CA ASP A 363 -3.13 17.19 13.21
C ASP A 363 -1.89 17.46 14.09
N VAL A 364 -1.32 18.66 13.89
CA VAL A 364 -0.42 19.32 14.82
C VAL A 364 -1.32 19.96 15.87
N ASP A 365 -1.32 19.39 17.08
CA ASP A 365 -1.78 20.10 18.25
C ASP A 365 -0.92 21.37 18.41
N THR A 366 -1.41 22.49 17.88
CA THR A 366 -0.74 23.81 17.93
C THR A 366 -0.70 24.40 19.33
N ASN A 367 -1.21 23.68 20.35
CA ASN A 367 -1.14 24.09 21.75
C ASN A 367 0.19 23.76 22.44
N ALA A 368 1.15 23.12 21.76
CA ALA A 368 2.49 22.91 22.32
C ALA A 368 3.36 24.15 22.11
N SER A 369 3.13 25.19 22.90
CA SER A 369 3.90 26.45 22.90
C SER A 369 5.40 26.26 23.18
N GLU A 370 5.84 25.05 23.54
CA GLU A 370 7.22 24.70 23.90
C GLU A 370 7.61 23.26 23.45
N GLY A 371 7.19 22.83 22.25
CA GLY A 371 7.35 21.44 21.77
C GLY A 371 8.38 21.19 20.65
N PHE A 372 8.63 19.91 20.35
CA PHE A 372 9.47 19.42 19.24
C PHE A 372 9.20 20.13 17.90
N LEU A 373 7.93 20.40 17.64
CA LEU A 373 7.44 21.06 16.42
C LEU A 373 7.77 22.55 16.37
N GLN A 374 7.73 23.27 17.50
CA GLN A 374 8.13 24.69 17.53
C GLN A 374 9.63 24.82 17.23
N GLY A 375 10.46 23.89 17.73
CA GLY A 375 11.88 23.82 17.36
C GLY A 375 12.14 23.54 15.88
N ILE A 376 11.32 22.71 15.23
CA ILE A 376 11.39 22.48 13.78
C ILE A 376 10.91 23.71 13.02
N LEU A 377 9.77 24.30 13.40
CA LEU A 377 9.20 25.48 12.75
C LEU A 377 10.10 26.71 12.88
N ASP A 378 10.64 26.99 14.06
CA ASP A 378 11.58 28.10 14.29
C ASP A 378 12.85 27.95 13.45
N SER A 379 13.34 26.71 13.33
CA SER A 379 14.52 26.41 12.51
C SER A 379 14.21 26.46 11.00
N LEU A 380 13.04 26.01 10.55
CA LEU A 380 12.63 26.06 9.13
C LEU A 380 12.26 27.47 8.67
N VAL A 381 11.61 28.28 9.51
CA VAL A 381 11.24 29.68 9.22
C VAL A 381 12.49 30.55 9.08
N SER A 382 13.58 30.21 9.77
CA SER A 382 14.86 30.90 9.64
C SER A 382 15.58 30.67 8.30
N ASN A 383 15.13 29.70 7.46
CA ASN A 383 15.72 29.39 6.15
C ASN A 383 14.65 28.98 5.10
N PRO A 384 14.18 29.90 4.24
CA PRO A 384 13.10 29.65 3.28
C PRO A 384 13.32 28.49 2.31
N ALA A 385 14.58 28.17 1.96
CA ALA A 385 14.88 27.06 1.04
C ALA A 385 14.58 25.69 1.67
N SER A 386 14.69 25.58 2.98
CA SER A 386 14.47 24.34 3.74
C SER A 386 12.99 24.04 3.94
N LEU A 387 12.17 25.08 4.07
CA LEU A 387 10.72 24.95 4.09
C LEU A 387 10.22 24.29 2.80
N VAL A 388 10.76 24.69 1.64
CA VAL A 388 10.42 24.11 0.34
C VAL A 388 10.73 22.61 0.28
N SER A 389 11.88 22.16 0.80
CA SER A 389 12.25 20.74 0.79
C SER A 389 11.35 19.88 1.69
N VAL A 390 10.95 20.39 2.86
CA VAL A 390 10.00 19.69 3.74
C VAL A 390 8.62 19.64 3.09
N LEU A 391 8.18 20.76 2.51
CA LEU A 391 6.92 20.84 1.77
C LEU A 391 6.88 19.81 0.63
N GLN A 392 7.96 19.72 -0.15
CA GLN A 392 8.11 18.74 -1.23
C GLN A 392 8.08 17.31 -0.71
N ALA A 393 8.69 17.03 0.45
CA ALA A 393 8.64 15.69 1.05
C ALA A 393 7.22 15.28 1.47
N THR A 394 6.40 16.24 1.88
CA THR A 394 5.00 16.03 2.32
C THR A 394 3.97 16.07 1.19
N VAL A 395 4.39 16.37 -0.04
CA VAL A 395 3.54 16.33 -1.23
C VAL A 395 3.52 14.91 -1.79
N THR A 396 2.33 14.43 -2.16
CA THR A 396 2.22 13.09 -2.74
C THR A 396 2.97 13.04 -4.07
N THR A 397 3.93 12.12 -4.19
CA THR A 397 4.79 11.99 -5.38
C THR A 397 4.66 10.61 -5.99
N ILE A 398 4.46 10.53 -7.31
CA ILE A 398 4.26 9.27 -8.03
C ILE A 398 5.18 9.21 -9.26
N ARG A 399 6.01 8.19 -9.34
CA ARG A 399 6.95 7.96 -10.46
C ARG A 399 6.91 6.50 -10.89
N GLY A 400 7.05 6.23 -12.19
CA GLY A 400 7.20 4.88 -12.75
C GLY A 400 6.00 3.97 -12.48
N ALA A 401 4.79 4.51 -12.63
CA ALA A 401 3.55 3.80 -12.28
C ALA A 401 2.73 3.44 -13.52
N HIS A 402 2.34 2.17 -13.60
CA HIS A 402 1.73 1.62 -14.81
C HIS A 402 0.45 0.86 -14.47
N VAL A 403 -0.63 1.14 -15.19
CA VAL A 403 -1.92 0.45 -15.06
C VAL A 403 -2.22 -0.32 -16.34
N SER A 404 -2.52 -1.62 -16.20
CA SER A 404 -2.94 -2.47 -17.31
C SER A 404 -4.19 -3.29 -17.00
N SER A 405 -5.02 -3.47 -18.02
CA SER A 405 -6.22 -4.31 -17.92
C SER A 405 -5.90 -5.80 -17.82
N ASP A 406 -6.88 -6.58 -17.35
CA ASP A 406 -6.85 -8.05 -17.38
C ASP A 406 -7.02 -8.64 -18.79
N ASP A 407 -7.71 -7.90 -19.65
CA ASP A 407 -8.00 -8.30 -21.02
C ASP A 407 -7.72 -7.09 -21.93
N PRO A 408 -6.82 -7.20 -22.92
CA PRO A 408 -6.52 -6.10 -23.82
C PRO A 408 -7.65 -5.81 -24.82
N ALA A 409 -8.51 -6.79 -25.13
CA ALA A 409 -9.64 -6.61 -26.04
C ALA A 409 -10.83 -5.95 -25.32
N TRP A 410 -11.02 -6.24 -24.04
CA TRP A 410 -12.14 -5.70 -23.26
C TRP A 410 -11.73 -4.46 -22.45
N GLY A 411 -10.51 -4.39 -21.92
CA GLY A 411 -10.05 -3.29 -21.08
C GLY A 411 -10.67 -3.23 -19.68
N TYR A 412 -10.18 -2.31 -18.85
CA TYR A 412 -10.66 -2.06 -17.49
C TYR A 412 -11.54 -0.81 -17.42
N THR A 413 -12.38 -0.74 -16.39
CA THR A 413 -13.29 0.39 -16.18
C THR A 413 -13.09 1.08 -14.84
N VAL A 414 -13.29 2.39 -14.84
CA VAL A 414 -13.34 3.24 -13.66
C VAL A 414 -14.77 3.76 -13.55
N ASN A 415 -15.52 3.23 -12.60
CA ASN A 415 -16.97 3.45 -12.49
C ASN A 415 -17.30 4.20 -11.20
N GLY A 416 -17.66 5.47 -11.34
CA GLY A 416 -18.20 6.30 -10.28
C GLY A 416 -19.72 6.23 -10.15
N ALA A 417 -20.45 5.56 -11.04
CA ALA A 417 -21.91 5.43 -10.94
C ALA A 417 -22.29 4.40 -9.88
N TYR A 418 -23.23 4.75 -9.00
CA TYR A 418 -23.75 3.88 -7.96
C TYR A 418 -25.22 4.14 -7.65
N GLU A 419 -25.88 3.13 -7.12
CA GLU A 419 -27.24 3.23 -6.60
C GLU A 419 -27.21 3.58 -5.10
N SER A 420 -27.99 4.57 -4.70
CA SER A 420 -28.20 4.96 -3.31
C SER A 420 -29.69 4.88 -2.96
N LYS A 421 -30.01 4.39 -1.77
CA LYS A 421 -31.39 4.31 -1.27
C LYS A 421 -31.68 5.45 -0.32
N ASP A 422 -32.78 6.15 -0.53
CA ASP A 422 -33.26 7.13 0.45
C ASP A 422 -33.88 6.47 1.68
N GLY A 423 -34.20 7.26 2.71
CA GLY A 423 -34.86 6.77 3.94
C GLY A 423 -36.27 6.20 3.74
N LYS A 424 -36.82 6.28 2.52
CA LYS A 424 -38.11 5.70 2.11
C LYS A 424 -37.93 4.44 1.25
N GLY A 425 -36.69 4.03 0.98
CA GLY A 425 -36.35 2.85 0.18
C GLY A 425 -36.31 3.07 -1.33
N ASN A 426 -36.45 4.31 -1.82
CA ASN A 426 -36.34 4.60 -3.25
C ASN A 426 -34.89 4.57 -3.69
N THR A 427 -34.61 3.89 -4.81
CA THR A 427 -33.28 3.86 -5.41
C THR A 427 -33.09 5.08 -6.32
N THR A 428 -31.97 5.78 -6.14
CA THR A 428 -31.53 6.89 -7.00
C THR A 428 -30.14 6.60 -7.54
N SER A 429 -29.94 6.86 -8.83
CA SER A 429 -28.60 6.86 -9.43
C SER A 429 -27.84 8.09 -8.95
N ARG A 430 -26.65 7.85 -8.41
CA ARG A 430 -25.69 8.87 -7.99
C ARG A 430 -24.35 8.57 -8.62
N TYR A 431 -23.46 9.55 -8.53
CA TYR A 431 -22.15 9.48 -9.12
C TYR A 431 -21.10 9.96 -8.13
N ALA A 432 -19.90 9.39 -8.23
CA ALA A 432 -18.70 9.91 -7.59
C ALA A 432 -18.44 11.35 -8.06
N LEU A 433 -17.71 12.12 -7.26
CA LEU A 433 -17.29 13.46 -7.66
C LEU A 433 -16.32 13.36 -8.85
N ASN A 434 -15.25 12.58 -8.67
CA ASN A 434 -14.11 12.58 -9.58
C ASN A 434 -13.75 11.15 -10.01
N ALA A 435 -13.57 10.93 -11.30
CA ALA A 435 -13.03 9.67 -11.81
C ALA A 435 -12.00 9.87 -12.93
N GLY A 436 -10.92 9.10 -12.90
CA GLY A 436 -9.92 9.14 -13.98
C GLY A 436 -9.30 7.79 -14.27
N GLY A 437 -8.86 7.61 -15.52
CA GLY A 437 -8.20 6.36 -15.93
C GLY A 437 -6.97 6.03 -15.11
N PHE A 438 -6.20 7.03 -14.68
CA PHE A 438 -5.08 6.92 -13.74
C PHE A 438 -5.46 7.41 -12.34
N ALA A 439 -5.84 8.69 -12.20
CA ALA A 439 -6.18 9.28 -10.90
C ALA A 439 -7.60 9.83 -10.87
N GLY A 440 -8.34 9.57 -9.79
CA GLY A 440 -9.63 10.22 -9.55
C GLY A 440 -9.44 11.72 -9.32
N SER A 441 -8.66 12.09 -8.29
CA SER A 441 -8.30 13.47 -7.99
C SER A 441 -6.84 13.60 -7.59
N LEU A 442 -6.19 14.65 -8.10
CA LEU A 442 -4.86 15.10 -7.70
C LEU A 442 -5.00 16.51 -7.14
N GLN A 443 -4.54 16.72 -5.91
CA GLN A 443 -4.61 18.00 -5.20
C GLN A 443 -3.22 18.26 -4.62
N ALA A 444 -2.42 19.08 -5.28
CA ALA A 444 -1.00 19.23 -4.92
C ALA A 444 -0.24 17.87 -4.90
N ALA A 445 -0.06 17.29 -6.08
CA ALA A 445 0.72 16.06 -6.28
C ALA A 445 1.80 16.26 -7.36
N ILE A 446 2.94 15.59 -7.21
CA ILE A 446 4.04 15.56 -8.18
C ILE A 446 4.00 14.24 -8.94
N LEU A 447 4.05 14.33 -10.27
CA LEU A 447 3.94 13.18 -11.17
C LEU A 447 5.13 13.12 -12.11
N GLY A 448 5.74 11.93 -12.23
CA GLY A 448 6.91 11.68 -13.05
C GLY A 448 8.17 12.37 -12.53
N ASP A 449 9.21 12.35 -13.34
CA ASP A 449 10.47 13.05 -13.09
C ASP A 449 10.88 13.80 -14.35
N LYS A 450 11.21 15.09 -14.22
CA LYS A 450 11.62 15.92 -15.37
C LYS A 450 12.97 15.51 -15.96
N ASP A 451 13.77 14.76 -15.20
CA ASP A 451 15.12 14.38 -15.58
C ASP A 451 15.21 12.91 -16.03
N SER A 452 14.17 12.09 -15.83
CA SER A 452 14.19 10.65 -16.15
C SER A 452 14.09 10.35 -17.64
N ALA A 453 13.49 11.24 -18.42
CA ALA A 453 13.34 11.09 -19.86
C ALA A 453 14.49 11.72 -20.66
N LYS A 454 15.56 12.21 -20.03
CA LYS A 454 16.68 12.84 -20.75
C LYS A 454 17.61 11.76 -21.34
N GLY A 455 17.82 11.82 -22.66
CA GLY A 455 18.78 10.95 -23.35
C GLY A 455 20.24 11.36 -23.09
N THR A 456 21.18 10.96 -23.96
CA THR A 456 22.60 11.37 -23.89
C THR A 456 22.84 12.84 -24.28
N GLY A 457 21.81 13.68 -24.26
CA GLY A 457 21.81 15.09 -24.65
C GLY A 457 20.61 15.85 -24.04
N SER A 458 20.32 17.05 -24.54
CA SER A 458 19.19 17.89 -24.06
C SER A 458 17.81 17.49 -24.61
N GLU A 459 17.74 16.46 -25.45
CA GLU A 459 16.49 15.95 -26.04
C GLU A 459 15.84 14.87 -25.16
N VAL A 460 14.51 14.85 -25.15
CA VAL A 460 13.68 13.92 -24.39
C VAL A 460 13.55 12.59 -25.16
N ASP A 461 13.98 11.48 -24.55
CA ASP A 461 13.78 10.09 -25.00
C ASP A 461 12.72 9.42 -24.10
N THR A 462 11.44 9.60 -24.45
CA THR A 462 10.31 9.04 -23.70
C THR A 462 10.26 7.52 -23.71
N ALA A 463 10.98 6.85 -24.63
CA ALA A 463 11.05 5.40 -24.67
C ALA A 463 11.90 4.80 -23.53
N LYS A 464 12.71 5.64 -22.86
CA LYS A 464 13.56 5.24 -21.73
C LYS A 464 13.17 5.90 -20.41
N ASP A 465 12.01 6.58 -20.39
CA ASP A 465 11.55 7.26 -19.19
C ASP A 465 11.11 6.27 -18.11
N SER A 466 12.01 6.00 -17.17
CA SER A 466 11.76 5.13 -16.01
C SER A 466 10.72 5.68 -15.04
N ALA A 467 10.45 6.99 -15.07
CA ALA A 467 9.44 7.64 -14.23
C ALA A 467 8.09 7.79 -14.93
N ALA A 468 7.94 7.27 -16.15
CA ALA A 468 6.72 7.38 -16.93
C ALA A 468 5.49 6.86 -16.17
N LEU A 469 4.37 7.54 -16.37
CA LEU A 469 3.07 7.10 -15.86
C LEU A 469 2.21 6.65 -17.04
N THR A 470 1.73 5.40 -17.01
CA THR A 470 0.99 4.85 -18.15
C THR A 470 -0.32 4.20 -17.74
N VAL A 471 -1.30 4.36 -18.63
CA VAL A 471 -2.61 3.69 -18.58
C VAL A 471 -2.78 2.94 -19.89
N THR A 472 -2.93 1.62 -19.81
CA THR A 472 -3.11 0.76 -20.99
C THR A 472 -4.35 -0.10 -20.81
N GLY A 473 -5.16 -0.20 -21.87
CA GLY A 473 -6.41 -0.96 -21.82
C GLY A 473 -7.51 -0.28 -21.00
N LEU A 474 -7.51 1.05 -20.87
CA LEU A 474 -8.66 1.76 -20.31
C LEU A 474 -9.82 1.73 -21.31
N ARG A 475 -10.99 1.33 -20.82
CA ARG A 475 -12.19 1.19 -21.64
C ARG A 475 -13.22 2.28 -21.40
N ALA A 476 -13.49 2.60 -20.13
CA ALA A 476 -14.49 3.58 -19.78
C ALA A 476 -14.18 4.21 -18.42
N VAL A 477 -14.53 5.50 -18.31
CA VAL A 477 -14.50 6.28 -17.08
C VAL A 477 -15.86 6.96 -16.95
N GLU A 478 -16.52 6.77 -15.81
CA GLU A 478 -17.83 7.35 -15.52
C GLU A 478 -17.77 8.08 -14.16
N SER A 479 -18.25 9.32 -14.10
CA SER A 479 -18.26 10.15 -12.89
C SER A 479 -19.38 11.21 -12.96
N GLY A 480 -19.59 11.94 -11.86
CA GLY A 480 -20.59 13.00 -11.75
C GLY A 480 -20.07 14.37 -12.11
N GLN A 481 -19.03 14.85 -11.42
CA GLN A 481 -18.51 16.22 -11.59
C GLN A 481 -17.36 16.28 -12.60
N TYR A 482 -16.33 15.45 -12.43
CA TYR A 482 -15.18 15.41 -13.33
C TYR A 482 -14.83 13.97 -13.73
N ALA A 483 -14.71 13.73 -15.04
CA ALA A 483 -14.32 12.45 -15.62
C ALA A 483 -13.23 12.66 -16.69
N GLY A 484 -12.14 11.90 -16.64
CA GLY A 484 -11.09 12.01 -17.65
C GLY A 484 -10.35 10.71 -17.95
N GLY A 485 -9.78 10.61 -19.16
CA GLY A 485 -9.06 9.42 -19.61
C GLY A 485 -7.79 9.13 -18.79
N PHE A 486 -7.23 10.14 -18.12
CA PHE A 486 -6.07 9.98 -17.25
C PHE A 486 -6.35 10.55 -15.84
N PHE A 487 -6.75 11.82 -15.73
CA PHE A 487 -7.15 12.42 -14.45
C PHE A 487 -8.62 12.83 -14.46
N GLY A 488 -9.34 12.61 -13.36
CA GLY A 488 -10.67 13.20 -13.16
C GLY A 488 -10.54 14.68 -12.81
N LEU A 489 -9.93 14.97 -11.67
CA LEU A 489 -9.57 16.32 -11.23
C LEU A 489 -8.04 16.43 -11.09
N ALA A 490 -7.46 17.48 -11.66
CA ALA A 490 -6.08 17.87 -11.42
C ALA A 490 -6.08 19.33 -10.94
N ASP A 491 -5.90 19.51 -9.63
CA ASP A 491 -5.96 20.80 -8.96
C ASP A 491 -4.61 21.13 -8.30
N VAL A 492 -4.25 22.40 -8.42
CA VAL A 492 -3.12 23.01 -7.72
C VAL A 492 -3.50 23.52 -6.33
N SER A 493 -4.77 23.34 -5.92
CA SER A 493 -5.34 23.74 -4.64
C SER A 493 -4.34 23.60 -3.50
N SER A 494 -4.15 24.73 -2.83
CA SER A 494 -2.93 25.21 -2.17
C SER A 494 -2.25 24.24 -1.21
N VAL A 495 -0.92 24.18 -1.37
CA VAL A 495 0.03 23.92 -0.29
C VAL A 495 0.09 25.12 0.65
#